data_AF-A0AAU3MU39-F1
#
_entry.id   AF-A0AAU3MU39-F1
#
_cell.length_a   1.000
_cell.length_b   1.000
_cell.length_c   1.000
_cell.angle_alpha   90.00
_cell.angle_beta   90.00
_cell.angle_gamma   90.00
#
_symmetry.space_group_name_H-M   'P 1'
#
loop_
_entity.id
_entity.type
_entity.pdbx_description
1 polymer ?
#
loop_
_entity_poly.entity_id
_entity_poly.type
_entity_poly.pdbx_seq_one_letter_code
_entity_poly.pdbx_strand_id
1 'polypeptide(L)' 'MEELREDHDDGTVARVAAIDIAKASGMVCLRVPHDTIEGRRVQQVWNVASTTNAILELGDRLVCQGVERVVMEATGSY' A
#
# COMPACT_ATOMS: atom_id res chain seq x y z
N MET A 1 5.87 -2.37 41.80
CA MET A 1 6.63 -2.04 40.58
C MET A 1 5.84 -2.66 39.45
N GLU A 2 4.99 -1.86 38.80
CA GLU A 2 4.09 -2.34 37.76
C GLU A 2 4.86 -2.28 36.45
N GLU A 3 5.23 -3.45 35.90
CA GLU A 3 5.87 -3.54 34.60
C GLU A 3 4.81 -3.35 33.52
N LEU A 4 4.72 -2.13 32.99
CA LEU A 4 3.98 -1.87 31.77
C LEU A 4 4.73 -2.57 30.63
N ARG A 5 4.14 -3.64 30.09
CA ARG A 5 4.60 -4.19 28.81
C ARG A 5 4.39 -3.11 27.76
N GLU A 6 5.47 -2.56 27.23
CA GLU A 6 5.40 -1.76 26.02
C GLU A 6 5.13 -2.74 24.86
N ASP A 7 3.85 -2.92 24.53
CA ASP A 7 3.46 -3.54 23.26
C ASP A 7 3.89 -2.59 22.14
N HIS A 8 5.16 -2.70 21.73
CA HIS A 8 5.66 -2.03 20.55
C HIS A 8 4.92 -2.62 19.33
N ASP A 9 3.95 -1.87 18.80
CA ASP A 9 3.49 -2.04 17.44
C ASP A 9 4.72 -1.87 16.52
N ASP A 10 5.25 -2.97 15.99
CA ASP A 10 6.43 -2.95 15.12
C ASP A 10 6.18 -2.26 13.76
N GLY A 11 4.95 -1.75 13.57
CA GLY A 11 4.50 -1.03 12.39
C GLY A 11 4.23 -1.94 11.19
N THR A 12 4.29 -3.27 11.35
CA THR A 12 4.04 -4.24 10.29
C THR A 12 2.54 -4.37 10.06
N VAL A 13 2.11 -4.12 8.82
CA VAL A 13 0.74 -4.32 8.39
C VAL A 13 0.63 -5.53 7.47
N ALA A 14 -0.49 -6.24 7.56
CA ALA A 14 -0.72 -7.42 6.74
C ALA A 14 -0.95 -7.04 5.27
N ARG A 15 -1.44 -5.83 4.98
CA ARG A 15 -1.76 -5.36 3.63
C ARG A 15 -1.26 -3.95 3.42
N VAL A 16 -0.37 -3.76 2.44
CA VAL A 16 0.33 -2.49 2.21
C VAL A 16 0.44 -2.18 0.72
N ALA A 17 0.36 -0.90 0.37
CA ALA A 17 0.72 -0.41 -0.95
C ALA A 17 1.81 0.66 -0.87
N ALA A 18 2.71 0.66 -1.84
CA ALA A 18 3.63 1.76 -2.11
C ALA A 18 3.32 2.33 -3.48
N ILE A 19 3.35 3.66 -3.61
CA ILE A 19 3.07 4.37 -4.86
C ILE A 19 4.22 5.34 -5.13
N ASP A 20 4.92 5.10 -6.22
CA ASP A 20 5.91 6.03 -6.78
C ASP A 20 5.21 6.90 -7.84
N ILE A 21 5.08 8.20 -7.59
CA ILE A 21 4.27 9.14 -8.39
C ILE A 21 5.18 10.05 -9.22
N ALA A 22 5.10 9.88 -10.54
CA ALA A 22 5.66 10.80 -11.53
C ALA A 22 4.58 11.77 -12.08
N LYS A 23 4.96 12.60 -13.05
CA LYS A 23 4.11 13.69 -13.56
C LYS A 23 2.77 13.23 -14.13
N ALA A 24 2.76 12.17 -14.94
CA ALA A 24 1.56 11.70 -15.63
C ALA A 24 1.09 10.30 -15.19
N SER A 25 1.94 9.57 -14.45
CA SER A 25 1.65 8.22 -13.99
C SER A 25 2.24 7.96 -12.61
N GLY A 26 1.70 6.97 -11.92
CA GLY A 26 2.30 6.37 -10.73
C GLY A 26 2.50 4.86 -10.88
N MET A 27 3.57 4.34 -10.28
CA MET A 27 3.82 2.91 -10.15
C MET A 27 3.29 2.42 -8.80
N VAL A 28 2.31 1.54 -8.82
CA VAL A 28 1.73 0.94 -7.62
C VAL A 28 2.35 -0.41 -7.37
N CYS A 29 2.83 -0.64 -6.14
CA CYS A 29 3.29 -1.92 -5.63
C CYS A 29 2.40 -2.33 -4.46
N LEU A 30 1.51 -3.30 -4.67
CA LEU A 30 0.61 -3.87 -3.64
C LEU A 30 1.18 -5.18 -3.12
N ARG A 31 1.23 -5.33 -1.79
CA ARG A 31 1.59 -6.59 -1.13
C ARG A 31 0.50 -7.03 -0.16
N VAL A 32 -0.11 -8.18 -0.45
CA VAL A 32 -1.23 -8.77 0.31
C VAL A 32 -0.96 -10.24 0.62
N PRO A 33 -1.66 -10.85 1.60
CA PRO A 33 -1.65 -12.29 1.81
C PRO A 33 -2.07 -13.05 0.54
N HIS A 34 -1.54 -14.26 0.36
CA HIS A 34 -2.00 -15.17 -0.69
C HIS A 34 -3.37 -15.75 -0.31
N ASP A 35 -4.30 -15.84 -1.26
CA ASP A 35 -5.69 -16.23 -0.95
C ASP A 35 -5.83 -17.64 -0.38
N THR A 36 -4.96 -18.57 -0.80
CA THR A 36 -5.06 -19.99 -0.45
C THR A 36 -3.86 -20.58 0.29
N ILE A 37 -2.73 -19.87 0.39
CA ILE A 37 -1.50 -20.41 0.98
C ILE A 37 -1.17 -19.58 2.21
N GLU A 38 -1.40 -20.17 3.38
CA GLU A 38 -1.14 -19.54 4.67
C GLU A 38 0.32 -19.05 4.78
N GLY A 39 0.50 -17.85 5.33
CA GLY A 39 1.83 -17.23 5.50
C GLY A 39 2.48 -16.72 4.21
N ARG A 40 2.02 -17.13 3.02
CA ARG A 40 2.54 -16.61 1.75
C ARG A 40 1.94 -15.24 1.46
N ARG A 41 2.75 -14.36 0.84
CA ARG A 41 2.34 -13.04 0.37
C ARG A 41 2.54 -12.96 -1.13
N VAL A 42 1.66 -12.22 -1.81
CA VAL A 42 1.78 -11.91 -3.24
C VAL A 42 2.04 -10.43 -3.45
N GLN A 43 2.81 -10.12 -4.49
CA GLN A 43 3.07 -8.75 -4.93
C GLN A 43 2.43 -8.54 -6.30
N GLN A 44 1.70 -7.44 -6.44
CA GLN A 44 1.16 -6.97 -7.71
C GLN A 44 1.75 -5.60 -8.01
N VAL A 45 2.22 -5.39 -9.24
CA VAL A 45 2.81 -4.12 -9.68
C VAL A 45 2.12 -3.66 -10.95
N TRP A 46 1.62 -2.43 -10.98
CA TRP A 46 0.96 -1.87 -12.17
C TRP A 46 1.03 -0.34 -12.21
N ASN A 47 0.94 0.22 -13.42
CA ASN A 47 0.87 1.66 -13.63
C ASN A 47 -0.56 2.17 -13.41
N VAL A 48 -0.69 3.37 -12.83
CA VAL A 48 -1.91 4.17 -12.78
C VAL A 48 -1.64 5.54 -13.41
N ALA A 49 -2.64 6.18 -14.02
CA ALA A 49 -2.50 7.58 -14.42
C ALA A 49 -2.56 8.51 -13.19
N SER A 50 -1.84 9.63 -13.21
CA SER A 50 -1.85 10.64 -12.13
C SER A 50 -3.04 11.61 -12.26
N THR A 51 -4.14 11.20 -12.88
CA THR A 51 -5.36 12.00 -13.01
C THR A 51 -6.28 11.74 -11.81
N THR A 52 -7.08 12.73 -11.42
CA THR A 52 -7.97 12.61 -10.26
C THR A 52 -8.85 11.36 -10.32
N ASN A 53 -9.48 11.07 -11.45
CA ASN A 53 -10.35 9.89 -11.58
C ASN A 53 -9.59 8.58 -11.40
N ALA A 54 -8.40 8.44 -11.99
CA ALA A 54 -7.60 7.22 -11.87
C ALA A 54 -7.07 7.02 -10.45
N ILE A 55 -6.75 8.10 -9.73
CA ILE A 55 -6.34 8.04 -8.33
C ILE A 55 -7.52 7.67 -7.42
N LEU A 56 -8.74 8.17 -7.69
CA LEU A 56 -9.94 7.76 -6.96
C LEU A 56 -10.24 6.28 -7.16
N GLU A 57 -10.21 5.78 -8.40
CA GLU A 57 -10.39 4.37 -8.72
C GLU A 57 -9.31 3.48 -8.06
N LEU A 58 -8.07 3.96 -8.01
CA LEU A 58 -7.02 3.28 -7.25
C LEU A 58 -7.36 3.23 -5.77
N GLY A 59 -7.81 4.34 -5.18
CA GLY A 59 -8.26 4.41 -3.79
C GLY A 59 -9.32 3.37 -3.47
N ASP A 60 -10.37 3.30 -4.28
CA ASP A 60 -11.44 2.31 -4.14
C ASP A 60 -10.90 0.87 -4.20
N ARG A 61 -9.97 0.60 -5.13
CA ARG A 61 -9.34 -0.73 -5.23
C ARG A 61 -8.53 -1.08 -3.98
N LEU A 62 -7.74 -0.16 -3.45
CA LEU A 62 -6.92 -0.39 -2.25
C LEU A 62 -7.80 -0.60 -1.01
N VAL A 63 -8.90 0.14 -0.89
CA VAL A 63 -9.92 -0.06 0.17
C VAL A 63 -10.56 -1.45 0.04
N CYS A 64 -10.98 -1.85 -1.16
CA CYS A 64 -11.55 -3.19 -1.39
C CYS A 64 -10.57 -4.33 -1.05
N GLN A 65 -9.27 -4.10 -1.24
CA GLN A 65 -8.23 -5.05 -0.86
C GLN A 65 -7.94 -5.07 0.65
N GLY A 66 -8.47 -4.13 1.42
CA GLY A 66 -8.23 -3.99 2.85
C GLY A 66 -6.83 -3.47 3.18
N VAL A 67 -6.26 -2.61 2.32
CA VAL A 67 -4.94 -2.02 2.56
C VAL A 67 -5.00 -1.09 3.76
N GLU A 68 -4.11 -1.31 4.72
CA GLU A 68 -4.09 -0.59 6.00
C GLU A 68 -3.12 0.60 5.96
N ARG A 69 -2.12 0.54 5.08
CA ARG A 69 -1.13 1.59 4.90
C ARG A 69 -0.76 1.78 3.44
N VAL A 70 -0.75 3.04 3.02
CA VAL A 70 -0.26 3.46 1.71
C VAL A 70 0.92 4.40 1.94
N VAL A 71 2.06 4.08 1.35
CA VAL A 71 3.22 4.99 1.30
C VAL A 71 3.29 5.60 -0.08
N MET A 72 3.53 6.90 -0.16
CA MET A 72 3.61 7.64 -1.41
C MET A 72 4.94 8.37 -1.48
N GLU A 73 5.57 8.30 -2.64
CA GLU A 73 6.78 9.06 -2.98
C GLU A 73 6.51 9.87 -4.24
N ALA A 74 6.90 11.15 -4.26
CA ALA A 74 6.87 11.97 -5.46
C ALA A 74 8.26 11.98 -6.08
N THR A 75 8.41 11.37 -7.26
CA THR A 75 9.69 11.27 -7.99
C THR A 75 9.79 12.20 -9.20
N GLY A 76 8.67 12.83 -9.57
CA GLY A 76 8.63 13.81 -10.63
C GLY A 76 9.14 15.19 -10.21
N SER A 77 9.64 15.97 -11.17
CA SER A 77 9.88 17.41 -11.00
C SER A 77 8.54 18.15 -11.00
N TYR A 78 8.30 18.98 -9.98
CA TYR A 78 7.10 19.81 -9.86
C TYR A 78 7.16 21.02 -10.81
#